data_AF-A0A1Y2F1M3-F1
#
_entry.id   AF-A0A1Y2F1M3-F1
#
_cell.length_a   1.000
_cell.length_b   1.000
_cell.length_c   1.000
_cell.angle_alpha   90.00
_cell.angle_beta   90.00
_cell.angle_gamma   90.00
#
_symmetry.space_group_name_H-M   'P 1'
#
loop_
_entity.id
_entity.type
_entity.pdbx_description
1 polymer ?
#
loop_
_entity_poly.entity_id
_entity_poly.type
_entity_poly.pdbx_seq_one_letter_code
_entity_poly.pdbx_strand_id
1 'polypeptide(L)'
;MPLASLKQLCLNSCSKHIRRLDSLGDEGLLPVAVIAQLLKHVLPDHLLKLEERSPWLAQTAEAQAAWQAHVLRVFPRSGEEYELGDPQLDWRAAYQILLRERSVKEAASRARLREKYMDLDARKSGKQIKTLEKVPRVVSGRGSASSVVKKGGLMGKAMKGAVSASLRVHAGSRKGRRA
;
A
#
# COMPACT_ATOMS: atom_id res chain seq x y z
N MET A 1 30.78 -29.43 -11.80
CA MET A 1 29.41 -28.89 -11.83
C MET A 1 28.57 -29.82 -12.69
N PRO A 2 27.60 -30.56 -12.16
CA PRO A 2 26.73 -31.40 -12.98
C PRO A 2 25.92 -30.50 -13.93
N LEU A 3 25.92 -30.82 -15.23
CA LEU A 3 25.13 -30.12 -16.24
C LEU A 3 23.65 -30.42 -15.99
N ALA A 4 22.83 -29.38 -15.87
CA ALA A 4 21.39 -29.53 -15.72
C ALA A 4 20.81 -30.23 -16.97
N SER A 5 19.88 -31.15 -16.77
CA SER A 5 19.22 -31.82 -17.89
C SER A 5 18.39 -30.83 -18.70
N LEU A 6 18.17 -31.11 -19.99
CA LEU A 6 17.33 -30.28 -20.86
C LEU A 6 15.95 -30.02 -20.24
N LYS A 7 15.36 -31.05 -19.63
CA LYS A 7 14.09 -30.95 -18.89
C LYS A 7 14.16 -29.89 -17.78
N GLN A 8 15.22 -29.88 -16.98
CA GLN A 8 15.40 -28.91 -15.90
C GLN A 8 15.59 -27.49 -16.43
N LEU A 9 16.31 -27.32 -17.54
CA LEU A 9 16.50 -26.01 -18.17
C LEU A 9 15.18 -25.45 -18.72
N CYS A 10 14.38 -26.29 -19.40
CA CYS A 10 13.05 -25.92 -19.88
C CYS A 10 12.12 -25.53 -18.73
N LEU A 11 12.04 -26.36 -17.67
CA LEU A 11 11.25 -26.07 -16.49
C LEU A 11 11.67 -24.76 -15.82
N ASN A 12 12.96 -24.54 -15.63
CA ASN A 12 13.47 -23.30 -15.05
C ASN A 12 13.12 -22.07 -15.90
N SER A 13 13.17 -22.20 -17.23
CA SER A 13 12.76 -21.12 -18.13
C SER A 13 11.27 -20.84 -18.03
N CYS A 14 10.43 -21.89 -18.05
CA CYS A 14 8.98 -21.77 -17.89
C CYS A 14 8.61 -21.16 -16.55
N SER A 15 9.20 -21.60 -15.43
CA SER A 15 8.95 -21.03 -14.11
C SER A 15 9.36 -19.56 -14.02
N LYS A 16 10.45 -19.16 -14.66
CA LYS A 16 10.89 -17.74 -14.72
C LYS A 16 9.93 -16.87 -15.53
N HIS A 17 9.38 -17.41 -16.61
CA HIS A 17 8.51 -16.69 -17.53
C HIS A 17 7.03 -17.05 -17.39
N ILE A 18 6.64 -17.68 -16.28
CA ILE A 18 5.28 -18.19 -16.02
C ILE A 18 4.21 -17.10 -16.14
N ARG A 19 4.56 -15.85 -15.84
CA ARG A 19 3.65 -14.68 -15.97
C ARG A 19 3.32 -14.31 -17.42
N ARG A 20 4.12 -14.79 -18.38
CA ARG A 20 3.90 -14.60 -19.82
C ARG A 20 3.17 -15.78 -20.44
N LEU A 21 2.96 -16.85 -19.68
CA LEU A 21 2.22 -18.01 -20.17
C LEU A 21 0.73 -17.70 -20.08
N ASP A 22 0.09 -17.79 -21.24
CA ASP A 22 -1.32 -17.49 -21.40
C ASP A 22 -2.20 -18.71 -21.17
N SER A 23 -1.70 -19.91 -21.46
CA SER A 23 -2.36 -21.20 -21.28
C SER A 23 -1.31 -22.27 -21.00
N LEU A 24 -1.70 -23.33 -20.28
CA LEU A 24 -0.87 -24.52 -20.07
C LEU A 24 -1.13 -25.61 -21.12
N GLY A 25 -1.92 -25.31 -22.15
CA GLY A 25 -2.34 -26.26 -23.18
C GLY A 25 -3.59 -27.05 -22.79
N ASP A 26 -3.82 -28.13 -23.53
CA ASP A 26 -4.94 -29.04 -23.32
C ASP A 26 -4.68 -30.07 -22.22
N GLU A 27 -5.77 -30.63 -21.69
CA GLU A 27 -5.74 -31.65 -20.65
C GLU A 27 -4.89 -32.86 -21.08
N GLY A 28 -4.00 -33.31 -20.20
CA GLY A 28 -3.16 -34.51 -20.41
C GLY A 28 -1.85 -34.28 -21.17
N LEU A 29 -1.61 -33.11 -21.76
CA LEU A 29 -0.34 -32.82 -22.45
C LEU A 29 0.84 -32.64 -21.49
N LEU A 30 0.60 -32.11 -20.28
CA LEU A 30 1.63 -31.89 -19.28
C LEU A 30 1.50 -32.87 -18.12
N PRO A 31 2.60 -33.51 -17.70
CA PRO A 31 2.60 -34.31 -16.47
C PRO A 31 2.20 -33.47 -15.25
N VAL A 32 1.40 -34.04 -14.35
CA VAL A 32 0.94 -33.40 -13.11
C VAL A 32 2.11 -32.83 -12.29
N ALA A 33 3.22 -33.57 -12.20
CA ALA A 33 4.42 -33.12 -11.49
C ALA A 33 5.06 -31.84 -12.08
N VAL A 34 4.91 -31.60 -13.38
CA VAL A 34 5.39 -30.38 -14.03
C VAL A 34 4.46 -29.21 -13.69
N ILE A 35 3.15 -29.44 -13.76
CA ILE A 35 2.13 -28.44 -13.42
C ILE A 35 2.32 -27.98 -11.97
N ALA A 36 2.46 -28.92 -11.04
CA ALA A 36 2.74 -28.65 -9.62
C ALA A 36 3.93 -27.71 -9.41
N GLN A 37 5.02 -27.91 -10.17
CA GLN A 37 6.22 -27.08 -10.05
C GLN A 37 6.03 -25.68 -10.64
N LEU A 38 5.31 -25.57 -11.75
CA LEU A 38 5.01 -24.29 -12.38
C LEU A 38 4.08 -23.45 -11.50
N LEU A 39 3.00 -24.06 -10.98
CA LEU A 39 1.97 -23.40 -10.18
C LEU A 39 2.52 -22.79 -8.88
N LYS A 40 3.55 -23.37 -8.27
CA LYS A 40 4.23 -22.81 -7.07
C LYS A 40 4.76 -21.39 -7.26
N HIS A 41 5.10 -21.02 -8.50
CA HIS A 41 5.66 -19.71 -8.84
C HIS A 41 4.64 -18.74 -9.41
N VAL A 42 3.41 -19.20 -9.64
CA VAL A 42 2.32 -18.38 -10.17
C VAL A 42 1.86 -17.39 -9.10
N LEU A 43 1.38 -16.23 -9.55
CA LEU A 43 0.72 -15.25 -8.70
C LEU A 43 -0.80 -15.50 -8.73
N PRO A 44 -1.54 -15.24 -7.64
CA PRO A 44 -2.99 -15.42 -7.58
C PRO A 44 -3.74 -14.86 -8.80
N ASP A 45 -3.42 -13.64 -9.22
CA ASP A 45 -4.08 -12.98 -10.37
C ASP A 45 -3.80 -13.67 -11.70
N HIS A 46 -2.60 -14.27 -11.85
CA HIS A 46 -2.27 -15.05 -13.04
C HIS A 46 -2.88 -16.45 -12.99
N LEU A 47 -3.01 -17.03 -11.80
CA LEU A 47 -3.67 -18.32 -11.62
C LEU A 47 -5.13 -18.26 -12.07
N LEU A 48 -5.85 -17.18 -11.72
CA LEU A 48 -7.21 -16.95 -12.20
C LEU A 48 -7.30 -16.88 -13.72
N LYS A 49 -6.40 -16.14 -14.36
CA LYS A 49 -6.36 -16.03 -15.84
C LYS A 49 -6.05 -17.35 -16.52
N LEU A 50 -5.17 -18.15 -15.91
CA LEU A 50 -4.85 -19.49 -16.41
C LEU A 50 -6.06 -20.41 -16.28
N GLU A 51 -6.78 -20.37 -15.16
CA GLU A 51 -8.02 -21.14 -14.97
C GLU A 51 -9.14 -20.72 -15.92
N GLU A 52 -9.26 -19.44 -16.25
CA GLU A 52 -10.23 -18.93 -17.24
C GLU A 52 -9.96 -19.48 -18.65
N ARG A 53 -8.69 -19.67 -19.01
CA ARG A 53 -8.29 -20.16 -20.35
C ARG A 53 -8.12 -21.68 -20.42
N SER A 54 -7.87 -22.32 -19.29
CA SER A 54 -7.70 -23.76 -19.14
C SER A 54 -8.61 -24.25 -18.00
N PRO A 55 -9.93 -24.44 -18.25
CA PRO A 55 -10.90 -24.78 -17.20
C PRO A 55 -10.59 -26.10 -16.47
N TRP A 56 -9.94 -27.04 -17.15
CA TRP A 56 -9.49 -28.31 -16.58
C TRP A 56 -8.51 -28.12 -15.41
N LEU A 57 -7.74 -27.03 -15.41
CA LEU A 57 -6.78 -26.72 -14.36
C LEU A 57 -7.48 -26.47 -13.01
N ALA A 58 -8.64 -25.81 -13.03
CA ALA A 58 -9.37 -25.44 -11.81
C ALA A 58 -9.86 -26.66 -11.00
N GLN A 59 -10.10 -27.79 -11.67
CA GLN A 59 -10.55 -29.04 -11.05
C GLN A 59 -9.38 -29.89 -10.54
N THR A 60 -8.14 -29.51 -10.85
CA THR A 60 -6.96 -30.29 -10.49
C THR A 60 -6.56 -30.02 -9.04
N ALA A 61 -6.18 -31.07 -8.30
CA ALA A 61 -5.70 -30.95 -6.91
C ALA A 61 -4.51 -29.99 -6.75
N GLU A 62 -3.65 -29.88 -7.77
CA GLU A 62 -2.50 -28.98 -7.80
C GLU A 62 -2.90 -27.49 -7.82
N ALA A 63 -4.01 -27.15 -8.49
CA ALA A 63 -4.52 -25.77 -8.48
C ALA A 63 -5.08 -25.40 -7.10
N GLN A 64 -5.81 -26.33 -6.47
CA GLN A 64 -6.28 -26.16 -5.10
C GLN A 64 -5.13 -26.03 -4.10
N ALA A 65 -4.07 -26.84 -4.23
CA ALA A 65 -2.87 -26.72 -3.41
C ALA A 65 -2.14 -25.38 -3.63
N ALA A 66 -2.11 -24.86 -4.87
CA ALA A 66 -1.56 -23.54 -5.16
C ALA A 66 -2.36 -22.42 -4.49
N TRP A 67 -3.70 -22.50 -4.53
CA TRP A 67 -4.58 -21.57 -3.83
C TRP A 67 -4.39 -21.61 -2.32
N GLN A 68 -4.35 -22.81 -1.72
CA GLN A 68 -4.06 -23.00 -0.30
C GLN A 68 -2.74 -22.33 0.08
N ALA A 69 -1.66 -22.59 -0.66
CA ALA A 69 -0.36 -21.96 -0.42
C ALA A 69 -0.42 -20.42 -0.51
N HIS A 70 -1.25 -19.88 -1.41
CA HIS A 70 -1.48 -18.43 -1.49
C HIS A 70 -2.26 -17.88 -0.30
N VAL A 71 -3.30 -18.57 0.16
CA VAL A 71 -4.08 -18.20 1.35
C VAL A 71 -3.18 -18.17 2.58
N LEU A 72 -2.43 -19.24 2.84
CA LEU A 72 -1.52 -19.32 3.98
C LEU A 72 -0.42 -18.25 3.94
N ARG A 73 0.10 -17.94 2.75
CA ARG A 73 1.15 -16.92 2.59
C ARG A 73 0.62 -15.51 2.82
N VAL A 74 -0.59 -15.19 2.36
CA VAL A 74 -1.14 -13.83 2.40
C VAL A 74 -1.93 -13.58 3.70
N PHE A 75 -2.59 -14.61 4.22
CA PHE A 75 -3.49 -14.58 5.37
C PHE A 75 -3.18 -15.72 6.34
N PRO A 76 -1.98 -15.78 6.97
CA PRO A 76 -1.57 -16.93 7.78
C PRO A 76 -2.57 -17.28 8.89
N ARG A 77 -3.03 -16.28 9.64
CA ARG A 77 -3.98 -16.49 10.75
C ARG A 77 -5.36 -16.98 10.29
N SER A 78 -5.91 -16.39 9.24
CA SER A 78 -7.22 -16.81 8.72
C SER A 78 -7.12 -18.12 7.93
N GLY A 79 -5.99 -18.38 7.28
CA GLY A 79 -5.74 -19.62 6.55
C GLY A 79 -5.70 -20.83 7.48
N GLU A 80 -5.03 -20.72 8.63
CA GLU A 80 -5.03 -21.78 9.66
C GLU A 80 -6.44 -22.07 10.19
N GLU A 81 -7.26 -21.03 10.42
CA GLU A 81 -8.67 -21.18 10.83
C GLU A 81 -9.51 -21.91 9.77
N TYR A 82 -9.26 -21.63 8.48
CA TYR A 82 -9.92 -22.32 7.36
C TYR A 82 -9.43 -23.77 7.18
N GLU A 83 -8.15 -24.05 7.37
CA GLU A 83 -7.60 -25.43 7.32
C GLU A 83 -8.18 -26.34 8.40
N LEU A 84 -8.42 -25.79 9.60
CA LEU A 84 -8.99 -26.52 10.72
C LEU A 84 -10.51 -26.71 10.61
N GLY A 85 -11.18 -25.88 9.82
CA GLY A 85 -12.63 -25.79 9.77
C GLY A 85 -13.31 -26.75 8.80
N ASP A 86 -12.73 -27.00 7.61
CA ASP A 86 -13.42 -27.79 6.59
C ASP A 86 -12.47 -28.52 5.60
N PRO A 87 -12.49 -29.87 5.52
CA PRO A 87 -11.63 -30.63 4.63
C PRO A 87 -12.07 -30.62 3.15
N GLN A 88 -13.25 -30.07 2.82
CA GLN A 88 -13.75 -29.91 1.44
C GLN A 88 -13.75 -28.47 0.95
N LEU A 89 -12.99 -27.59 1.61
CA LEU A 89 -13.00 -26.16 1.31
C LEU A 89 -12.42 -25.87 -0.09
N ASP A 90 -13.16 -25.12 -0.89
CA ASP A 90 -12.64 -24.52 -2.12
C ASP A 90 -11.71 -23.35 -1.76
N TRP A 91 -10.41 -23.58 -1.85
CA TRP A 91 -9.38 -22.60 -1.49
C TRP A 91 -9.43 -21.35 -2.37
N ARG A 92 -9.90 -21.50 -3.61
CA ARG A 92 -10.13 -20.36 -4.52
C ARG A 92 -11.19 -19.43 -3.94
N ALA A 93 -12.34 -19.96 -3.53
CA ALA A 93 -13.41 -19.19 -2.92
C ALA A 93 -12.95 -18.53 -1.61
N ALA A 94 -12.24 -19.28 -0.75
CA ALA A 94 -11.70 -18.77 0.51
C ALA A 94 -10.75 -17.57 0.28
N TYR A 95 -9.86 -17.66 -0.71
CA TYR A 95 -8.97 -16.56 -1.06
C TYR A 95 -9.75 -15.30 -1.49
N GLN A 96 -10.79 -15.44 -2.30
CA GLN A 96 -11.60 -14.31 -2.76
C GLN A 96 -12.37 -13.64 -1.62
N ILE A 97 -12.93 -14.44 -0.70
CA ILE A 97 -13.62 -13.93 0.49
C ILE A 97 -12.65 -13.12 1.34
N LEU A 98 -11.49 -13.69 1.69
CA LEU A 98 -10.47 -13.02 2.49
C LEU A 98 -9.94 -11.74 1.83
N LEU A 99 -9.77 -11.76 0.51
CA LEU A 99 -9.36 -10.59 -0.26
C LEU A 99 -10.42 -9.48 -0.21
N ARG A 100 -11.70 -9.83 -0.30
CA ARG A 100 -12.81 -8.88 -0.16
C ARG A 100 -12.89 -8.31 1.25
N GLU A 101 -12.74 -9.12 2.28
CA GLU A 101 -12.71 -8.62 3.66
C GLU A 101 -11.56 -7.64 3.89
N ARG A 102 -10.38 -7.97 3.35
CA ARG A 102 -9.21 -7.08 3.42
C ARG A 102 -9.51 -5.75 2.73
N SER A 103 -10.08 -5.78 1.53
CA SER A 103 -10.37 -4.54 0.79
C SER A 103 -11.40 -3.66 1.51
N VAL A 104 -12.41 -4.26 2.17
CA VAL A 104 -13.37 -3.54 3.01
C VAL A 104 -12.68 -2.90 4.23
N LYS A 105 -11.82 -3.64 4.93
CA LYS A 105 -11.05 -3.14 6.08
C LYS A 105 -10.12 -1.99 5.67
N GLU A 106 -9.44 -2.14 4.53
CA GLU A 106 -8.58 -1.10 3.96
C GLU A 106 -9.38 0.14 3.55
N ALA A 107 -10.54 -0.01 2.89
CA ALA A 107 -11.41 1.11 2.54
C ALA A 107 -11.90 1.88 3.77
N ALA A 108 -12.34 1.15 4.81
CA ALA A 108 -12.78 1.75 6.07
C ALA A 108 -11.64 2.51 6.78
N SER A 109 -10.44 1.95 6.83
CA SER A 109 -9.28 2.65 7.42
C SER A 109 -8.88 3.90 6.62
N ARG A 110 -8.89 3.83 5.29
CA ARG A 110 -8.63 4.99 4.42
C ARG A 110 -9.68 6.09 4.61
N ALA A 111 -10.95 5.72 4.75
CA ALA A 111 -12.04 6.67 5.02
C ALA A 111 -11.84 7.38 6.37
N ARG A 112 -11.56 6.64 7.44
CA ARG A 112 -11.24 7.19 8.77
C ARG A 112 -10.03 8.12 8.74
N LEU A 113 -9.02 7.80 7.92
CA LEU A 113 -7.84 8.66 7.79
C LEU A 113 -8.18 9.98 7.10
N ARG A 114 -8.99 9.94 6.04
CA ARG A 114 -9.44 11.15 5.33
C ARG A 114 -10.28 12.06 6.24
N GLU A 115 -11.20 11.48 7.00
CA GLU A 115 -12.02 12.20 7.98
C GLU A 115 -11.14 12.95 8.99
N LYS A 116 -10.14 12.28 9.57
CA LYS A 116 -9.19 12.93 10.49
C LYS A 116 -8.42 14.09 9.84
N TYR A 117 -8.00 13.97 8.58
CA TYR A 117 -7.33 15.07 7.90
C TYR A 117 -8.27 16.25 7.64
N MET A 118 -9.51 15.98 7.24
CA MET A 118 -10.53 17.02 7.04
C MET A 118 -10.83 17.77 8.36
N ASP A 119 -10.96 17.06 9.48
CA ASP A 119 -11.16 17.66 10.80
C ASP A 119 -9.99 18.55 11.21
N LEU A 120 -8.75 18.12 10.93
CA LEU A 120 -7.56 18.91 11.22
C LEU A 120 -7.49 20.18 10.37
N ASP A 121 -7.84 20.11 9.10
CA ASP A 121 -7.85 21.28 8.21
C ASP A 121 -9.00 22.24 8.54
N ALA A 122 -10.16 21.72 8.94
CA ALA A 122 -11.25 22.53 9.49
C ALA A 122 -10.82 23.27 10.78
N ARG A 123 -10.12 22.58 11.69
CA ARG A 123 -9.57 23.21 12.91
C ARG A 123 -8.50 24.26 12.61
N LYS A 124 -7.65 24.05 11.61
CA LYS A 124 -6.64 25.04 11.21
C LYS A 124 -7.26 26.28 10.58
N SER A 125 -8.16 26.09 9.63
CA SER A 125 -8.88 27.18 8.95
C SER A 125 -9.75 27.98 9.91
N GLY A 126 -10.41 27.33 10.88
CA GLY A 126 -11.19 28.02 11.93
C GLY A 126 -10.34 28.87 12.89
N LYS A 127 -9.07 28.50 13.10
CA LYS A 127 -8.11 29.28 13.92
C LYS A 127 -7.35 30.33 13.13
N GLN A 128 -7.54 30.41 11.82
CA GLN A 128 -6.83 31.34 10.97
C GLN A 128 -7.43 32.75 11.14
N ILE A 129 -6.70 33.62 11.85
CA ILE A 129 -7.07 35.02 12.04
C ILE A 129 -7.02 35.70 10.66
N LYS A 130 -8.20 36.00 10.10
CA LYS A 130 -8.31 36.84 8.90
C LYS A 130 -8.15 38.29 9.35
N THR A 131 -6.99 38.89 9.10
CA THR A 131 -6.82 40.34 9.22
C THR A 131 -7.76 41.03 8.24
N LEU A 132 -8.84 41.61 8.76
CA LEU A 132 -9.74 42.47 8.00
C LEU A 132 -9.02 43.80 7.75
N GLU A 133 -8.26 43.89 6.65
CA GLU A 133 -7.84 45.18 6.11
C GLU A 133 -9.05 45.88 5.47
N LYS A 134 -9.84 46.53 6.32
CA LYS A 134 -10.68 47.64 5.89
C LYS A 134 -10.68 48.69 6.98
N VAL A 135 -9.51 49.32 7.16
CA VAL A 135 -9.45 50.61 7.84
C VAL A 135 -10.27 51.59 6.98
N PRO A 136 -11.34 52.21 7.50
CA PRO A 136 -12.05 53.23 6.75
C PRO A 136 -11.05 54.34 6.42
N ARG A 137 -10.87 54.67 5.13
CA ARG A 137 -10.13 55.88 4.77
C ARG A 137 -10.92 57.05 5.35
N VAL A 138 -10.43 57.61 6.45
CA VAL A 138 -10.94 58.87 6.99
C VAL A 138 -10.62 59.93 5.95
N VAL A 139 -11.61 60.29 5.14
CA VAL A 139 -11.51 61.45 4.24
C VAL A 139 -11.60 62.68 5.15
N SER A 140 -10.44 63.11 5.66
CA SER A 140 -10.29 64.37 6.38
C SER A 140 -10.51 65.50 5.39
N GLY A 141 -11.73 66.04 5.39
CA GLY A 141 -12.04 67.35 4.86
C GLY A 141 -11.89 68.41 5.95
N ARG A 142 -11.33 69.56 5.55
CA ARG A 142 -11.24 70.84 6.27
C ARG A 142 -10.25 70.90 7.44
N GLY A 143 -9.21 71.70 7.22
CA GLY A 143 -8.20 72.00 8.22
C GLY A 143 -8.72 72.83 9.39
N SER A 144 -7.97 72.78 10.47
CA SER A 144 -7.47 73.97 11.15
C SER A 144 -6.30 73.55 12.03
N ALA A 145 -5.42 74.51 12.29
CA ALA A 145 -4.19 74.38 13.04
C ALA A 145 -4.31 73.56 14.33
N SER A 146 -3.27 72.80 14.65
CA SER A 146 -2.50 73.00 15.89
C SER A 146 -1.38 71.98 15.99
N SER A 147 -0.23 72.51 16.40
CA SER A 147 0.94 71.93 17.04
C SER A 147 0.98 70.41 17.34
N VAL A 148 2.17 69.82 17.15
CA VAL A 148 3.07 69.38 18.25
C VAL A 148 4.16 68.46 17.66
N VAL A 149 5.39 68.99 17.69
CA VAL A 149 6.67 68.32 17.99
C VAL A 149 7.07 67.07 17.19
N LYS A 150 8.05 67.28 16.29
CA LYS A 150 9.03 66.25 15.91
C LYS A 150 9.97 65.96 17.07
N LYS A 151 10.10 64.70 17.49
CA LYS A 151 11.36 64.17 18.04
C LYS A 151 11.47 62.68 17.70
N GLY A 152 12.55 62.35 16.99
CA GLY A 152 12.79 61.05 16.38
C GLY A 152 12.96 59.91 17.39
N GLY A 153 12.48 58.74 16.98
CA GLY A 153 12.60 57.48 17.71
C GLY A 153 14.03 56.93 17.70
N LEU A 154 14.51 56.59 18.89
CA LEU A 154 15.61 55.68 19.16
C LEU A 154 15.03 54.31 19.55
N MET A 155 15.80 53.25 19.26
CA MET A 155 15.54 51.82 19.44
C MET A 155 14.73 51.18 18.29
N GLY A 156 15.34 50.56 17.28
CA GLY A 156 16.54 49.70 17.33
C GLY A 156 16.13 48.28 17.72
N LYS A 157 15.47 47.58 16.78
CA LYS A 157 15.04 46.18 16.90
C LYS A 157 16.23 45.27 17.18
N ALA A 158 16.19 44.62 18.33
CA ALA A 158 17.03 43.51 18.70
C ALA A 158 16.60 42.20 17.99
N MET A 159 17.63 41.40 17.69
CA MET A 159 17.64 39.96 17.40
C MET A 159 17.13 39.45 16.04
N LYS A 160 18.09 39.40 15.11
CA LYS A 160 18.33 38.22 14.26
C LYS A 160 19.02 37.12 15.08
N GLY A 161 18.65 35.86 14.84
CA GLY A 161 19.27 34.63 15.35
C GLY A 161 18.26 33.81 16.17
N ALA A 162 17.82 32.61 15.81
CA ALA A 162 18.49 31.54 15.09
C ALA A 162 17.50 30.74 14.24
N VAL A 163 17.83 30.57 12.97
CA VAL A 163 17.40 29.43 12.16
C VAL A 163 18.49 28.38 12.33
N SER A 164 18.13 27.23 12.92
CA SER A 164 18.70 25.89 12.67
C SER A 164 18.64 25.04 13.95
N ALA A 165 17.54 24.31 14.15
CA ALA A 165 17.49 23.08 14.95
C ALA A 165 16.09 22.45 14.89
N SER A 166 15.82 21.64 13.87
CA SER A 166 15.05 20.37 14.00
C SER A 166 14.73 19.78 12.63
N LEU A 167 15.77 19.24 12.00
CA LEU A 167 15.63 18.13 11.07
C LEU A 167 16.66 17.08 11.49
N ARG A 168 16.30 16.23 12.45
CA ARG A 168 17.00 14.95 12.69
C ARG A 168 15.97 13.84 12.60
N VAL A 169 15.93 13.27 11.40
CA VAL A 169 15.30 12.01 11.06
C VAL A 169 15.90 10.93 11.95
N HIS A 170 15.07 10.27 12.76
CA HIS A 170 15.45 9.03 13.43
C HIS A 170 15.51 7.90 12.39
N ALA A 171 16.72 7.59 11.93
CA ALA A 171 17.05 6.34 11.26
C ALA A 171 17.49 5.33 12.34
N GLY A 172 16.56 4.47 12.79
CA GLY A 172 16.85 3.34 13.66
C GLY A 172 17.15 2.09 12.82
N SER A 173 18.42 1.82 12.56
CA SER A 173 18.90 0.59 11.92
C SER A 173 19.26 -0.48 12.95
N ARG A 174 18.80 -1.70 12.66
CA ARG A 174 19.27 -3.05 13.08
C ARG A 174 20.44 -3.14 14.07
N LYS A 175 20.26 -3.97 15.09
CA LYS A 175 21.33 -4.83 15.63
C LYS A 175 20.86 -6.28 15.67
N GLY A 176 21.37 -7.08 14.73
CA GLY A 176 21.54 -8.50 14.94
C GLY A 176 22.79 -8.72 15.79
N ARG A 177 22.74 -9.69 16.70
CA ARG A 177 23.90 -10.22 17.40
C ARG A 177 23.82 -11.74 17.30
N ARG A 178 24.64 -12.30 16.42
CA ARG A 178 25.08 -13.70 16.48
C ARG A 178 26.35 -13.73 17.33
N ALA A 179 26.41 -14.67 18.26
CA ALA A 179 27.55 -15.53 18.47
C ALA A 179 26.96 -16.94 18.62
#